data_AF-A0A1J4Q6W5-F1
#
_entry.id   AF-A0A1J4Q6W5-F1
#
_cell.length_a   1.000
_cell.length_b   1.000
_cell.length_c   1.000
_cell.angle_alpha   90.00
_cell.angle_beta   90.00
_cell.angle_gamma   90.00
#
_symmetry.space_group_name_H-M   'P 1'
#
loop_
_entity.id
_entity.type
_entity.pdbx_description
1 polymer ?
#
loop_
_entity_poly.entity_id
_entity_poly.type
_entity_poly.pdbx_seq_one_letter_code
_entity_poly.pdbx_strand_id
1 'polypeptide(L)'
;MTTYLISVPGTFITGVGADTRTRLTRALRPVDPHGTRMGSSEDLDVLNVNDDNTFTLRLTVEADTGPHAEEEARRLADTALRGAGLDERSAPLGPAVITGIDSDAS
;
A
#
# COMPACT_ATOMS: atom_id res chain seq x y z
N MET A 1 0.49 17.00 12.58
CA MET A 1 0.94 15.95 11.64
C MET A 1 -0.27 15.08 11.39
N THR A 2 -0.64 14.89 10.13
CA THR A 2 -1.88 14.19 9.76
C THR A 2 -1.52 12.85 9.16
N THR A 3 -2.22 11.82 9.60
CA THR A 3 -2.03 10.47 9.08
C THR A 3 -3.00 10.27 7.92
N TYR A 4 -2.47 10.07 6.73
CA TYR A 4 -3.25 9.81 5.52
C TYR A 4 -3.27 8.32 5.23
N LEU A 5 -4.46 7.76 5.07
CA LEU A 5 -4.64 6.40 4.58
C LEU A 5 -4.79 6.45 3.06
N ILE A 6 -3.86 5.82 2.37
CA ILE A 6 -3.71 5.92 0.92
C ILE A 6 -3.79 4.53 0.31
N SER A 7 -4.63 4.39 -0.69
CA SER A 7 -4.73 3.19 -1.50
C SER A 7 -4.03 3.42 -2.82
N VAL A 8 -3.04 2.59 -3.13
CA VAL A 8 -2.32 2.59 -4.40
C VAL A 8 -2.73 1.32 -5.15
N PRO A 9 -3.61 1.42 -6.16
CA PRO A 9 -3.90 0.30 -7.03
C PRO A 9 -2.68 -0.01 -7.91
N GLY A 10 -2.50 -1.26 -8.28
CA GLY A 10 -1.49 -1.70 -9.23
C GLY A 10 -1.95 -2.95 -9.96
N THR A 11 -1.23 -3.30 -11.01
CA THR A 11 -1.53 -4.50 -11.79
C THR A 11 -0.26 -5.28 -12.00
N PHE A 12 -0.26 -6.58 -11.71
CA PHE A 12 0.85 -7.45 -12.06
C PHE A 12 0.75 -7.84 -13.54
N ILE A 13 1.77 -7.49 -14.32
CA ILE A 13 1.85 -7.84 -15.75
C ILE A 13 2.10 -9.34 -15.94
N THR A 14 2.81 -9.96 -14.99
CA THR A 14 3.04 -11.39 -14.94
C THR A 14 2.33 -11.98 -13.73
N GLY A 15 1.70 -13.14 -13.88
CA GLY A 15 1.06 -13.83 -12.76
C GLY A 15 2.04 -13.98 -11.59
N VAL A 16 1.67 -13.44 -10.43
CA VAL A 16 2.50 -13.48 -9.23
C VAL A 16 2.16 -14.72 -8.42
N GLY A 17 3.19 -15.48 -8.06
CA GLY A 17 3.05 -16.63 -7.15
C GLY A 17 2.88 -16.19 -5.69
N ALA A 18 2.43 -17.12 -4.84
CA ALA A 18 2.27 -16.91 -3.40
C ALA A 18 3.56 -16.44 -2.70
N ASP A 19 4.75 -16.80 -3.22
CA ASP A 19 6.04 -16.37 -2.69
C ASP A 19 6.24 -14.85 -2.83
N THR A 20 5.93 -14.30 -4.01
CA THR A 20 6.00 -12.85 -4.26
C THR A 20 5.02 -12.09 -3.37
N ARG A 21 3.79 -12.59 -3.22
CA ARG A 21 2.80 -12.01 -2.29
C ARG A 21 3.34 -11.98 -0.86
N THR A 22 3.96 -13.07 -0.40
CA THR A 22 4.54 -13.17 0.94
C THR A 22 5.70 -12.18 1.14
N ARG A 23 6.57 -12.00 0.14
CA ARG A 23 7.66 -11.00 0.19
C ARG A 23 7.12 -9.58 0.24
N LEU A 24 6.09 -9.29 -0.56
CA LEU A 24 5.47 -7.99 -0.62
C LEU A 24 4.79 -7.63 0.71
N THR A 25 3.98 -8.53 1.27
CA THR A 25 3.39 -8.35 2.61
C THR A 25 4.47 -8.14 3.68
N ARG A 26 5.58 -8.87 3.61
CA ARG A 26 6.72 -8.68 4.54
C ARG A 26 7.38 -7.32 4.39
N ALA A 27 7.54 -6.82 3.16
CA ALA A 27 8.14 -5.52 2.88
C ALA A 27 7.24 -4.35 3.32
N LEU A 28 5.92 -4.55 3.32
CA LEU A 28 4.93 -3.54 3.73
C LEU A 28 4.66 -3.53 5.23
N ARG A 29 4.84 -4.67 5.91
CA ARG A 29 4.70 -4.81 7.37
C ARG A 29 5.46 -3.75 8.21
N PRO A 30 6.71 -3.38 7.90
CA PRO A 30 7.43 -2.35 8.65
C PRO A 30 6.95 -0.92 8.35
N VAL A 31 6.19 -0.71 7.28
CA VAL A 31 5.67 0.60 6.86
C VAL A 31 4.36 0.94 7.61
N ASP A 32 3.70 -0.06 8.19
CA ASP A 32 2.51 0.11 9.03
C ASP A 32 2.79 -0.34 10.48
N PRO A 33 3.55 0.45 11.27
CA PRO A 33 3.88 0.12 12.66
C PRO A 33 2.65 0.21 13.58
N HIS A 34 1.64 0.96 13.16
CA HIS A 34 0.33 1.05 13.81
C HIS A 34 -0.63 0.16 13.06
N GLY A 35 -0.53 -1.17 13.18
CA GLY A 35 -1.52 -2.09 12.59
C GLY A 35 -2.92 -1.54 12.85
N THR A 36 -3.50 -0.88 11.83
CA THR A 36 -4.44 0.21 12.11
C THR A 36 -5.64 -0.36 12.83
N ARG A 37 -5.75 0.03 14.10
CA ARG A 37 -6.83 -0.31 15.01
C ARG A 37 -8.08 0.45 14.58
N MET A 38 -8.66 0.11 13.44
CA MET A 38 -10.02 0.50 13.11
C MET A 38 -10.65 -0.52 12.16
N GLY A 39 -11.64 -1.25 12.69
CA GLY A 39 -12.52 -2.10 11.90
C GLY A 39 -12.39 -3.58 12.22
N SER A 40 -13.00 -4.00 13.33
CA SER A 40 -13.41 -5.38 13.55
C SER A 40 -14.38 -5.81 12.44
N SER A 41 -13.87 -6.22 11.29
CA SER A 41 -14.57 -6.96 10.22
C SER A 41 -13.48 -7.43 9.24
N GLU A 42 -12.98 -8.64 9.47
CA GLU A 42 -12.25 -9.45 8.48
C GLU A 42 -10.90 -8.89 8.00
N ASP A 43 -9.79 -9.37 8.58
CA ASP A 43 -8.44 -9.43 7.97
C ASP A 43 -8.17 -8.42 6.82
N LEU A 44 -8.16 -7.12 7.14
CA LEU A 44 -7.91 -6.05 6.17
C LEU A 44 -6.42 -6.05 5.81
N ASP A 45 -6.04 -6.98 4.94
CA ASP A 45 -4.68 -7.23 4.48
C ASP A 45 -4.07 -5.96 3.85
N VAL A 46 -2.84 -5.60 4.25
CA VAL A 46 -2.08 -4.43 3.73
C VAL A 46 -1.91 -4.52 2.20
N LEU A 47 -2.00 -5.74 1.67
CA LEU A 47 -2.01 -6.08 0.26
C LEU A 47 -3.26 -6.90 -0.05
N ASN A 48 -4.18 -6.31 -0.80
CA ASN A 48 -5.28 -7.05 -1.41
C ASN A 48 -4.90 -7.38 -2.86
N VAL A 49 -4.95 -8.66 -3.25
CA VAL A 49 -4.71 -9.12 -4.63
C VAL A 49 -5.98 -9.76 -5.14
N ASN A 50 -6.49 -9.27 -6.26
CA ASN A 50 -7.64 -9.81 -6.97
C ASN A 50 -7.22 -10.93 -7.92
N ASP A 51 -8.17 -11.80 -8.29
CA ASP A 51 -7.94 -12.92 -9.21
C ASP A 51 -7.55 -12.50 -10.63
N ASP A 52 -7.82 -11.25 -11.00
CA ASP A 52 -7.47 -10.63 -12.29
C ASP A 52 -6.05 -10.02 -12.34
N ASN A 53 -5.16 -10.42 -11.41
CA ASN A 53 -3.80 -9.89 -11.25
C ASN A 53 -3.75 -8.39 -10.90
N THR A 54 -4.87 -7.75 -10.58
CA THR A 54 -4.85 -6.42 -9.97
C THR A 54 -4.60 -6.56 -8.47
N PHE A 55 -4.01 -5.54 -7.88
CA PHE A 55 -3.81 -5.47 -6.45
C PHE A 55 -4.02 -4.05 -5.95
N THR A 56 -4.28 -3.92 -4.67
CA THR A 56 -4.39 -2.64 -3.99
C THR A 56 -3.52 -2.69 -2.75
N LEU A 57 -2.55 -1.77 -2.71
CA LEU A 57 -1.72 -1.52 -1.54
C LEU A 57 -2.39 -0.47 -0.68
N ARG A 58 -2.57 -0.77 0.60
CA ARG A 58 -3.03 0.20 1.57
C ARG A 58 -1.83 0.66 2.41
N LEU A 59 -1.55 1.94 2.38
CA LEU A 59 -0.40 2.56 3.04
C LEU A 59 -0.86 3.68 3.95
N THR A 60 -0.23 3.75 5.11
CA THR A 60 -0.42 4.82 6.08
C THR A 60 0.78 5.75 5.98
N VAL A 61 0.54 7.03 5.66
CA VAL A 61 1.59 8.02 5.47
C VAL A 61 1.31 9.25 6.29
N GLU A 62 2.26 9.61 7.15
CA GLU A 62 2.24 10.86 7.87
C GLU A 62 2.78 11.98 6.99
N ALA A 63 1.97 13.01 6.75
CA ALA A 63 2.40 14.17 5.98
C ALA A 63 1.71 15.44 6.47
N ASP A 64 2.24 16.59 6.03
CA ASP A 64 1.62 17.89 6.27
C ASP A 64 0.50 18.19 5.26
N THR A 65 0.53 17.56 4.08
CA THR A 65 -0.45 17.78 3.02
C THR A 65 -0.80 16.48 2.29
N GLY A 66 -2.04 16.40 1.79
CA GLY A 66 -2.51 15.24 1.00
C GLY A 66 -1.64 14.91 -0.22
N PRO A 67 -1.28 15.89 -1.08
CA PRO A 67 -0.42 15.62 -2.24
C PRO A 67 0.96 15.05 -1.86
N HIS A 68 1.56 15.56 -0.77
CA HIS A 68 2.83 15.03 -0.27
C HIS A 68 2.66 13.59 0.24
N ALA A 69 1.54 13.30 0.90
CA ALA A 69 1.23 11.96 1.35
C ALA A 69 1.08 10.98 0.17
N GLU A 70 0.41 11.38 -0.91
CA GLU A 70 0.25 10.58 -2.13
C GLU A 70 1.59 10.25 -2.80
N GLU A 71 2.48 11.24 -2.90
CA GLU A 71 3.82 11.05 -3.45
C GLU A 71 4.66 10.07 -2.61
N GLU A 72 4.64 10.24 -1.29
CA GLU A 72 5.34 9.36 -0.35
C GLU A 72 4.76 7.95 -0.35
N ALA A 73 3.44 7.79 -0.37
CA ALA A 73 2.78 6.49 -0.50
C ALA A 73 3.22 5.77 -1.78
N ARG A 74 3.28 6.48 -2.91
CA ARG A 74 3.75 5.89 -4.16
C ARG A 74 5.21 5.44 -4.07
N ARG A 75 6.09 6.23 -3.42
CA ARG A 75 7.50 5.83 -3.21
C ARG A 75 7.61 4.59 -2.32
N LEU A 76 6.83 4.52 -1.25
CA LEU A 76 6.80 3.38 -0.34
C LEU A 76 6.32 2.11 -1.06
N ALA A 77 5.26 2.24 -1.87
CA ALA A 77 4.77 1.16 -2.72
C ALA A 77 5.84 0.66 -3.70
N ASP A 78 6.50 1.56 -4.43
CA ASP A 78 7.59 1.21 -5.37
C ASP A 78 8.75 0.52 -4.66
N THR A 79 9.15 1.02 -3.48
CA THR A 79 10.23 0.43 -2.68
C THR A 79 9.87 -0.97 -2.20
N ALA A 80 8.63 -1.19 -1.74
CA ALA A 80 8.15 -2.49 -1.31
C ALA A 80 8.08 -3.50 -2.47
N LEU A 81 7.61 -3.07 -3.65
CA LEU A 81 7.61 -3.86 -4.87
C LEU A 81 9.04 -4.29 -5.24
N ARG A 82 9.99 -3.34 -5.25
CA ARG A 82 11.41 -3.64 -5.52
C ARG A 82 12.00 -4.60 -4.50
N GLY A 83 11.63 -4.48 -3.22
CA GLY A 83 12.00 -5.43 -2.18
C GLY A 83 11.46 -6.85 -2.42
N ALA A 84 10.33 -6.98 -3.11
CA ALA A 84 9.77 -8.25 -3.55
C ALA A 84 10.35 -8.74 -4.90
N GLY A 85 11.21 -7.95 -5.56
CA GLY A 85 11.76 -8.24 -6.88
C GLY A 85 10.86 -7.82 -8.05
N LEU A 86 9.88 -6.95 -7.80
CA LEU A 86 8.98 -6.38 -8.79
C LEU A 86 9.38 -4.94 -9.10
N ASP A 87 9.44 -4.60 -10.38
CA ASP A 87 9.69 -3.25 -10.86
C ASP A 87 8.45 -2.66 -11.54
N GLU A 88 8.51 -1.38 -11.92
CA GLU A 88 7.44 -0.64 -12.59
C GLU A 88 6.93 -1.30 -13.89
N ARG A 89 7.76 -2.11 -14.57
CA ARG A 89 7.35 -2.84 -15.77
C ARG A 89 6.64 -4.15 -15.45
N SER A 90 6.94 -4.73 -14.29
CA SER A 90 6.35 -5.98 -13.82
C SER A 90 5.06 -5.72 -13.04
N ALA A 91 4.98 -4.59 -12.34
CA ALA A 91 3.87 -4.19 -11.50
C ALA A 91 3.64 -2.67 -11.59
N PRO A 92 3.13 -2.14 -12.72
CA PRO A 92 2.79 -0.72 -12.83
C PRO A 92 1.80 -0.31 -11.75
N LEU A 93 2.17 0.74 -11.02
CA LEU A 93 1.34 1.37 -10.01
C LEU A 93 0.44 2.43 -10.67
N GLY A 94 -0.83 2.43 -10.27
CA GLY A 94 -1.79 3.47 -10.59
C GLY A 94 -1.64 4.71 -9.70
N PRO A 95 -2.55 5.67 -9.85
CA PRO A 95 -2.55 6.87 -9.01
C PRO A 95 -2.85 6.51 -7.56
N ALA A 96 -2.07 7.08 -6.64
CA ALA A 96 -2.33 6.99 -5.21
C ALA A 96 -3.59 7.78 -4.87
N VAL A 97 -4.51 7.18 -4.10
CA VAL A 97 -5.78 7.81 -3.72
C VAL A 97 -5.91 7.81 -2.21
N ILE A 98 -6.12 8.99 -1.62
CA ILE A 98 -6.43 9.11 -0.20
C ILE A 98 -7.82 8.52 0.03
N THR A 99 -7.89 7.44 0.81
CA THR A 99 -9.14 6.75 1.17
C THR A 99 -9.56 7.01 2.61
N GLY A 100 -8.69 7.58 3.43
CA GLY A 100 -8.98 8.00 4.79
C GLY A 100 -7.98 9.06 5.26
N ILE A 101 -8.42 9.86 6.23
CA ILE A 101 -7.58 10.84 6.90
C ILE A 101 -7.84 10.63 8.39
N ASP A 102 -6.83 10.18 9.10
CA ASP A 102 -6.81 10.17 10.56
C ASP A 102 -6.05 11.43 11.00
N SER A 103 -6.82 12.50 11.12
CA SER A 103 -6.38 13.67 11.87
C SER A 103 -6.75 13.39 13.32
N ASP A 104 -5.76 13.12 14.17
CA ASP A 104 -5.93 13.08 15.64
C ASP A 104 -6.64 14.37 16.05
N ALA A 105 -7.96 14.28 16.21
CA ALA A 105 -8.80 15.37 16.62
C ALA A 105 -8.61 15.50 18.13
N SER A 106 -7.61 16.28 18.51
CA SER A 106 -7.46 16.82 19.86
C SER A 106 -8.70 17.60 20.31
#